data_AF-A0A7C2CFQ0-F1
#
_entry.id   AF-A0A7C2CFQ0-F1
#
_cell.length_a   1.000
_cell.length_b   1.000
_cell.length_c   1.000
_cell.angle_alpha   90.00
_cell.angle_beta   90.00
_cell.angle_gamma   90.00
#
_symmetry.space_group_name_H-M   'P 1'
#
loop_
_entity.id
_entity.type
_entity.pdbx_description
1 polymer ?
#
loop_
_entity_poly.entity_id
_entity_poly.type
_entity_poly.pdbx_seq_one_letter_code
_entity_poly.pdbx_strand_id
1 'polypeptide(L)'
;MRALRREPVGDRCLARVAGGRRRAHVSRSSAPWRFRLGRDAPPVGDLRRREGGTMKKVIIVGLIGLVVSLFIVGSYYALFRYRTFPPAADQPMETLDAPYLEHAIELSERGAEDPIWHRVPGKTFALVPQVTAIPWGKASVPEVTVAAFHNGERIFFRMQWRDATENREVGRGTFTDACAIMLPLVEEPQPNTIMMGFLEGANIWAWKAAREARVWGTERGAAPAQFEHPYADYYYPLEEREVFPIAKEPTDSAVEDLVARGVGTLAPRAHARVQGRGFWKEGVWTVIFTRALAAHEEGEAVLPVGRTRAVAFAVWDGAKGDRGARKSITGWVRLRLWPTEAPAAAAGK
;
A
#
# COMPACT_ATOMS: atom_id res chain seq x y z
N MET A 1 35.99 -35.15 21.93
CA MET A 1 36.49 -34.22 20.90
C MET A 1 36.53 -32.83 21.51
N ARG A 2 37.68 -32.43 22.07
CA ARG A 2 38.69 -31.53 21.48
C ARG A 2 38.15 -30.13 21.14
N ALA A 3 38.25 -29.25 22.15
CA ALA A 3 38.41 -27.81 22.02
C ALA A 3 39.88 -27.48 21.70
N LEU A 4 40.13 -26.55 20.77
CA LEU A 4 41.44 -25.93 20.49
C LEU A 4 41.16 -24.48 20.04
N ARG A 5 41.41 -23.48 20.90
CA ARG A 5 42.67 -22.74 21.09
C ARG A 5 43.10 -21.92 19.87
N ARG A 6 43.18 -20.60 20.11
CA ARG A 6 43.82 -19.57 19.28
C ARG A 6 45.34 -19.53 19.50
N GLU A 7 45.99 -18.82 18.56
CA GLU A 7 47.38 -18.31 18.48
C GLU A 7 48.44 -19.26 17.86
N PRO A 8 49.59 -18.77 17.34
CA PRO A 8 49.91 -17.48 16.67
C PRO A 8 50.90 -17.65 15.47
N VAL A 9 51.19 -16.57 14.73
CA VAL A 9 52.50 -16.28 14.07
C VAL A 9 52.50 -14.76 13.86
N GLY A 10 53.45 -13.92 14.27
CA GLY A 10 54.89 -14.04 14.51
C GLY A 10 55.50 -12.80 13.83
N ASP A 11 55.85 -11.75 14.56
CA ASP A 11 57.14 -11.53 15.25
C ASP A 11 58.06 -10.59 14.43
N ARG A 12 58.92 -9.85 15.15
CA ARG A 12 59.95 -8.87 14.71
C ARG A 12 59.48 -7.40 14.67
N CYS A 13 60.21 -6.43 15.22
CA CYS A 13 61.52 -6.47 15.86
C CYS A 13 61.76 -5.19 16.70
N LEU A 14 62.45 -5.39 17.84
CA LEU A 14 63.49 -4.56 18.44
C LEU A 14 63.11 -3.12 18.87
N ALA A 15 62.91 -2.90 20.18
CA ALA A 15 63.95 -2.59 21.19
C ALA A 15 64.51 -1.16 21.07
N ARG A 16 64.87 -0.42 22.12
CA ARG A 16 64.57 -0.30 23.56
C ARG A 16 65.47 0.88 24.00
N VAL A 17 65.08 1.60 25.05
CA VAL A 17 65.97 2.33 25.99
C VAL A 17 66.30 3.82 25.73
N ALA A 18 65.76 4.61 26.67
CA ALA A 18 66.30 5.72 27.47
C ALA A 18 66.84 7.02 26.84
N GLY A 19 66.17 8.12 27.21
CA GLY A 19 66.66 9.07 28.23
C GLY A 19 67.98 9.82 28.00
N GLY A 20 67.93 11.15 27.95
CA GLY A 20 69.11 11.99 28.21
C GLY A 20 69.03 13.43 27.70
N ARG A 21 69.23 14.39 28.62
CA ARG A 21 69.40 15.84 28.38
C ARG A 21 70.74 16.19 27.70
N ARG A 22 70.81 17.33 26.99
CA ARG A 22 71.84 18.42 27.01
C ARG A 22 71.55 19.46 25.90
N ARG A 23 71.46 20.77 26.20
CA ARG A 23 72.42 21.91 25.96
C ARG A 23 72.85 22.08 24.48
N ALA A 24 73.17 23.24 23.90
CA ALA A 24 73.01 24.70 24.07
C ALA A 24 73.86 25.33 22.92
N HIS A 25 73.50 26.52 22.38
CA HIS A 25 74.32 27.58 21.69
C HIS A 25 73.45 28.28 20.61
N VAL A 26 73.00 29.53 20.77
CA VAL A 26 73.66 30.87 20.66
C VAL A 26 74.22 31.19 19.27
N SER A 27 73.60 32.16 18.59
CA SER A 27 74.28 33.18 17.77
C SER A 27 73.37 34.41 17.60
N ARG A 28 73.95 35.60 17.80
CA ARG A 28 73.35 36.95 17.79
C ARG A 28 73.62 37.65 16.44
N SER A 29 72.74 38.56 16.02
CA SER A 29 73.07 39.91 15.48
C SER A 29 71.77 40.75 15.37
N SER A 30 71.54 41.76 16.22
CA SER A 30 71.82 43.22 16.08
C SER A 30 71.16 43.88 14.85
N ALA A 31 69.96 44.50 14.97
CA ALA A 31 69.66 45.93 15.28
C ALA A 31 69.97 46.91 14.10
N PRO A 32 69.50 48.19 14.03
CA PRO A 32 68.61 48.98 14.91
C PRO A 32 67.58 49.90 14.19
N TRP A 33 66.87 50.70 15.00
CA TRP A 33 65.84 51.71 14.74
C TRP A 33 66.33 53.04 14.12
N ARG A 34 65.41 53.81 13.49
CA ARG A 34 65.52 55.28 13.31
C ARG A 34 64.16 56.01 13.49
N PHE A 35 64.15 57.01 14.39
CA PHE A 35 63.26 58.19 14.45
C PHE A 35 63.74 59.23 13.39
N ARG A 36 63.06 60.30 12.92
CA ARG A 36 62.02 61.25 13.37
C ARG A 36 61.60 62.07 12.09
N LEU A 37 60.39 62.60 11.91
CA LEU A 37 59.95 64.01 12.10
C LEU A 37 58.73 64.26 11.19
N GLY A 38 57.78 65.09 11.65
CA GLY A 38 56.40 65.12 11.17
C GLY A 38 56.04 66.07 10.02
N ARG A 39 54.72 66.12 9.77
CA ARG A 39 53.96 67.21 9.15
C ARG A 39 52.48 67.03 9.47
N ASP A 40 51.87 68.09 9.99
CA ASP A 40 50.43 68.24 10.14
C ASP A 40 49.71 68.21 8.78
N ALA A 41 48.63 67.43 8.71
CA ALA A 41 47.51 67.64 7.79
C ALA A 41 46.26 67.08 8.47
N PRO A 42 45.11 67.79 8.48
CA PRO A 42 43.90 67.26 9.11
C PRO A 42 43.38 66.07 8.29
N PRO A 43 42.81 65.01 8.91
CA PRO A 43 42.14 63.98 8.14
C PRO A 43 40.88 64.57 7.52
N VAL A 44 40.93 64.78 6.20
CA VAL A 44 39.75 64.92 5.35
C VAL A 44 38.90 63.66 5.55
N GLY A 45 37.65 63.87 5.95
CA GLY A 45 36.74 62.82 6.36
C GLY A 45 36.60 61.71 5.32
N ASP A 46 36.91 60.48 5.72
CA ASP A 46 36.42 59.30 5.01
C ASP A 46 35.10 58.85 5.65
N LEU A 47 34.02 59.55 5.28
CA LEU A 47 32.64 59.14 5.58
C LEU A 47 32.18 57.98 4.69
N ARG A 48 33.03 57.37 3.85
CA ARG A 48 32.63 56.34 2.88
C ARG A 48 32.75 54.90 3.38
N ARG A 49 33.27 54.67 4.59
CA ARG A 49 33.50 53.30 5.12
C ARG A 49 32.41 52.73 6.03
N ARG A 50 31.36 53.50 6.36
CA ARG A 50 30.27 53.04 7.25
C ARG A 50 29.04 52.50 6.53
N GLU A 51 28.80 52.87 5.28
CA GLU A 51 27.57 52.47 4.55
C GLU A 51 27.63 51.04 3.99
N GLY A 52 28.81 50.57 3.54
CA GLY A 52 28.97 49.24 2.93
C GLY A 52 28.75 48.07 3.89
N GLY A 53 29.01 48.26 5.19
CA GLY A 53 28.78 47.22 6.22
C GLY A 53 27.32 47.08 6.61
N THR A 54 26.59 48.21 6.67
CA THR A 54 25.17 48.25 7.01
C THR A 54 24.34 47.72 5.86
N MET A 55 24.65 48.10 4.62
CA MET A 55 23.99 47.57 3.42
C MET A 55 24.16 46.05 3.29
N LYS A 56 25.37 45.52 3.53
CA LYS A 56 25.60 44.06 3.54
C LYS A 56 24.82 43.34 4.64
N LYS A 57 24.72 43.91 5.85
CA LYS A 57 23.91 43.33 6.94
C LYS A 57 22.42 43.32 6.60
N VAL A 58 21.90 44.39 6.01
CA VAL A 58 20.49 44.46 5.57
C VAL A 58 20.20 43.44 4.47
N ILE A 59 21.10 43.27 3.51
CA ILE A 59 20.98 42.24 2.46
C ILE A 59 21.01 40.83 3.06
N ILE A 60 21.92 40.56 4.00
CA ILE A 60 22.02 39.25 4.67
C ILE A 60 20.76 38.94 5.49
N VAL A 61 20.25 39.91 6.26
CA VAL A 61 19.01 39.74 7.05
C VAL A 61 17.81 39.54 6.13
N GLY A 62 17.73 40.27 5.01
CA GLY A 62 16.70 40.07 3.99
C GLY A 62 16.76 38.68 3.35
N LEU A 63 17.97 38.18 3.04
CA LEU A 63 18.16 36.85 2.47
C LEU A 63 17.78 35.74 3.46
N ILE A 64 18.14 35.89 4.74
CA ILE A 64 17.73 34.95 5.80
C ILE A 64 16.20 34.96 5.95
N GLY A 65 15.58 36.14 5.94
CA GLY A 65 14.13 36.27 5.97
C GLY A 65 13.44 35.58 4.78
N LEU A 66 14.01 35.71 3.58
CA LEU A 66 13.51 35.05 2.38
C LEU A 66 13.63 33.53 2.48
N VAL A 67 14.77 33.00 2.94
CA VAL A 67 14.99 31.56 3.12
C VAL A 67 14.05 30.99 4.19
N VAL A 68 13.86 31.70 5.30
CA VAL A 68 12.92 31.29 6.36
C VAL A 68 11.48 31.34 5.85
N SER A 69 11.10 32.35 5.07
CA SER A 69 9.78 32.42 4.44
C SER A 69 9.57 31.29 3.44
N LEU A 70 10.56 30.97 2.60
CA LEU A 70 10.51 29.86 1.66
C LEU A 70 10.46 28.51 2.39
N PHE A 71 11.15 28.38 3.52
CA PHE A 71 11.08 27.19 4.37
C PHE A 71 9.71 27.07 5.02
N ILE A 72 9.12 28.15 5.55
CA ILE A 72 7.77 28.14 6.15
C ILE A 72 6.72 27.82 5.08
N VAL A 73 6.78 28.45 3.91
CA VAL A 73 5.85 28.18 2.80
C VAL A 73 6.06 26.77 2.27
N GLY A 74 7.31 26.32 2.10
CA GLY A 74 7.64 24.96 1.69
C GLY A 74 7.19 23.91 2.70
N SER A 75 7.41 24.14 3.99
CA SER A 75 6.93 23.30 5.09
C SER A 75 5.42 23.34 5.20
N TYR A 76 4.77 24.49 4.99
CA TYR A 76 3.31 24.59 4.94
C TYR A 76 2.76 23.79 3.76
N TYR A 77 3.32 23.97 2.56
CA TYR A 77 2.91 23.25 1.36
C TYR A 77 3.18 21.75 1.48
N ALA A 78 4.31 21.37 2.08
CA ALA A 78 4.62 19.99 2.43
C ALA A 78 3.62 19.44 3.44
N LEU A 79 3.39 20.12 4.57
CA LEU A 79 2.44 19.68 5.60
C LEU A 79 1.01 19.57 5.06
N PHE A 80 0.59 20.48 4.18
CA PHE A 80 -0.76 20.48 3.61
C PHE A 80 -0.92 19.43 2.50
N ARG A 81 0.13 19.17 1.72
CA ARG A 81 0.10 18.19 0.60
C ARG A 81 0.48 16.77 1.03
N TYR A 82 1.30 16.59 2.06
CA TYR A 82 1.61 15.30 2.69
C TYR A 82 0.61 14.91 3.78
N ARG A 83 -0.31 15.80 4.19
CA ARG A 83 -1.51 15.44 4.99
C ARG A 83 -2.53 14.58 4.26
N THR A 84 -2.19 14.05 3.09
CA THR A 84 -2.95 12.96 2.47
C THR A 84 -2.84 11.65 3.24
N PHE A 85 -1.98 11.52 4.26
CA PHE A 85 -2.21 10.49 5.28
C PHE A 85 -3.53 10.80 5.97
N PRO A 86 -4.61 10.00 5.78
CA PRO A 86 -5.77 10.19 6.62
C PRO A 86 -5.33 10.00 8.07
N PRO A 87 -5.84 10.79 9.03
CA PRO A 87 -5.82 10.41 10.43
C PRO A 87 -6.74 9.19 10.57
N ALA A 88 -6.26 8.01 10.18
CA ALA A 88 -6.98 6.74 10.34
C ALA A 88 -7.02 6.29 11.81
N ALA A 89 -6.40 7.05 12.72
CA ALA A 89 -6.32 6.69 14.13
C ALA A 89 -7.60 6.98 14.92
N ASP A 90 -8.52 7.81 14.42
CA ASP A 90 -9.61 8.35 15.27
C ASP A 90 -11.03 8.21 14.69
N GLN A 91 -11.20 7.55 13.53
CA GLN A 91 -12.54 7.16 13.10
C GLN A 91 -12.94 5.85 13.77
N PRO A 92 -14.08 5.79 14.48
CA PRO A 92 -14.53 4.55 15.08
C PRO A 92 -14.70 3.51 13.97
N MET A 93 -13.96 2.40 14.07
CA MET A 93 -14.06 1.31 13.10
C MET A 93 -15.51 0.88 12.99
N GLU A 94 -16.06 1.10 11.80
CA GLU A 94 -17.39 0.67 11.46
C GLU A 94 -17.49 -0.86 11.54
N THR A 95 -18.62 -1.37 12.03
CA THR A 95 -18.84 -2.82 12.14
C THR A 95 -19.66 -3.33 10.95
N LEU A 96 -19.23 -4.44 10.35
CA LEU A 96 -19.96 -5.28 9.40
C LEU A 96 -20.36 -6.57 10.12
N ASP A 97 -21.65 -6.83 10.19
CA ASP A 97 -22.21 -8.02 10.82
C ASP A 97 -22.31 -9.19 9.83
N ALA A 98 -21.80 -10.35 10.24
CA ALA A 98 -21.94 -11.61 9.53
C ALA A 98 -22.73 -12.60 10.40
N PRO A 99 -24.09 -12.59 10.32
CA PRO A 99 -24.92 -13.51 11.08
C PRO A 99 -24.72 -14.97 10.64
N TYR A 100 -25.04 -15.89 11.55
CA TYR A 100 -25.19 -17.31 11.23
C TYR A 100 -26.55 -17.54 10.60
N LEU A 101 -26.56 -18.13 9.40
CA LEU A 101 -27.77 -18.53 8.67
C LEU A 101 -27.52 -19.89 8.05
N GLU A 102 -28.37 -20.88 8.33
CA GLU A 102 -28.35 -22.20 7.70
C GLU A 102 -28.83 -22.13 6.25
N HIS A 103 -28.08 -21.41 5.41
CA HIS A 103 -28.36 -21.21 4.00
C HIS A 103 -27.06 -21.27 3.21
N ALA A 104 -27.11 -21.84 2.01
CA ALA A 104 -25.97 -21.87 1.10
C ALA A 104 -26.33 -21.14 -0.19
N ILE A 105 -25.41 -20.33 -0.69
CA ILE A 105 -25.60 -19.59 -1.94
C ILE A 105 -24.77 -20.22 -3.04
N GLU A 106 -25.42 -20.44 -4.17
CA GLU A 106 -24.76 -20.81 -5.42
C GLU A 106 -24.15 -19.57 -6.08
N LEU A 107 -23.00 -19.74 -6.74
CA LEU A 107 -22.37 -18.68 -7.54
C LEU A 107 -23.07 -18.51 -8.90
N SER A 108 -24.34 -18.11 -8.85
CA SER A 108 -25.23 -17.87 -9.99
C SER A 108 -25.98 -16.55 -9.81
N GLU A 109 -26.60 -16.05 -10.88
CA GLU A 109 -27.41 -14.82 -10.81
C GLU A 109 -28.53 -14.94 -9.75
N ARG A 110 -29.14 -16.13 -9.66
CA ARG A 110 -30.15 -16.44 -8.64
C ARG A 110 -29.60 -16.32 -7.22
N GLY A 111 -28.34 -16.71 -7.01
CA GLY A 111 -27.66 -16.56 -5.73
C GLY A 111 -27.31 -15.10 -5.39
N ALA A 112 -27.04 -14.27 -6.39
CA ALA A 112 -26.79 -12.84 -6.21
C ALA A 112 -28.05 -12.07 -5.77
N GLU A 113 -29.19 -12.46 -6.34
CA GLU A 113 -30.52 -11.91 -6.06
C GLU A 113 -31.30 -12.71 -5.00
N ASP A 114 -30.64 -13.63 -4.29
CA ASP A 114 -31.29 -14.47 -3.29
C ASP A 114 -31.95 -13.62 -2.19
N PRO A 115 -33.24 -13.87 -1.85
CA PRO A 115 -33.95 -13.14 -0.80
C PRO A 115 -33.27 -13.14 0.57
N ILE A 116 -32.37 -14.09 0.84
CA ILE A 116 -31.59 -14.15 2.07
C ILE A 116 -30.81 -12.85 2.32
N TRP A 117 -30.35 -12.18 1.27
CA TRP A 117 -29.60 -10.94 1.38
C TRP A 117 -30.43 -9.77 1.93
N HIS A 118 -31.76 -9.83 1.89
CA HIS A 118 -32.63 -8.85 2.54
C HIS A 118 -32.72 -9.06 4.06
N ARG A 119 -32.39 -10.25 4.56
CA ARG A 119 -32.35 -10.58 5.99
C ARG A 119 -30.98 -10.30 6.62
N VAL A 120 -29.94 -10.27 5.79
CA VAL A 120 -28.57 -9.98 6.22
C VAL A 120 -28.39 -8.46 6.33
N PRO A 121 -27.79 -7.95 7.42
CA PRO A 121 -27.49 -6.53 7.55
C PRO A 121 -26.41 -6.12 6.53
N GLY A 122 -26.84 -5.52 5.42
CA GLY A 122 -25.95 -4.85 4.47
C GLY A 122 -25.52 -3.48 4.99
N LYS A 123 -24.25 -3.12 4.77
CA LYS A 123 -23.70 -1.82 5.16
C LYS A 123 -22.97 -1.15 4.00
N THR A 124 -23.22 0.14 3.83
CA THR A 124 -22.54 0.96 2.82
C THR A 124 -21.35 1.66 3.46
N PHE A 125 -20.17 1.45 2.86
CA PHE A 125 -18.92 2.05 3.28
C PHE A 125 -18.46 3.08 2.26
N ALA A 126 -18.05 4.25 2.74
CA ALA A 126 -17.41 5.25 1.90
C ALA A 126 -16.02 4.76 1.49
N LEU A 127 -15.69 4.94 0.21
CA LEU A 127 -14.38 4.63 -0.35
C LEU A 127 -13.56 5.91 -0.51
N VAL A 128 -12.28 5.81 -0.18
CA VAL A 128 -11.30 6.89 -0.30
C VAL A 128 -10.23 6.48 -1.30
N PRO A 129 -9.55 7.42 -1.98
CA PRO A 129 -8.50 7.06 -2.92
C PRO A 129 -7.33 6.42 -2.17
N GLN A 130 -6.77 5.34 -2.70
CA GLN A 130 -5.51 4.84 -2.18
C GLN A 130 -4.39 5.86 -2.47
N VAL A 131 -3.71 6.30 -1.41
CA VAL A 131 -2.56 7.23 -1.47
C VAL A 131 -1.22 6.59 -1.06
N THR A 132 -1.25 5.32 -0.68
CA THR A 132 -0.10 4.57 -0.16
C THR A 132 0.99 4.31 -1.20
N ALA A 133 0.61 4.10 -2.46
CA ALA A 133 1.53 3.76 -3.53
C ALA A 133 1.19 4.59 -4.77
N ILE A 134 2.23 5.08 -5.43
CA ILE A 134 2.10 5.81 -6.68
C ILE A 134 1.88 4.78 -7.81
N PRO A 135 0.98 5.04 -8.77
CA PRO A 135 0.21 6.27 -8.91
C PRO A 135 -1.06 6.28 -8.04
N TRP A 136 -1.34 7.43 -7.42
CA TRP A 136 -2.52 7.62 -6.57
C TRP A 136 -3.83 7.46 -7.35
N GLY A 137 -4.83 6.84 -6.71
CA GLY A 137 -6.18 6.73 -7.24
C GLY A 137 -6.94 8.06 -7.20
N LYS A 138 -8.03 8.15 -7.96
CA LYS A 138 -8.92 9.34 -8.00
C LYS A 138 -10.22 9.18 -7.21
N ALA A 139 -10.36 8.13 -6.39
CA ALA A 139 -11.62 7.76 -5.75
C ALA A 139 -12.75 7.64 -6.79
N SER A 140 -12.50 6.83 -7.80
CA SER A 140 -13.39 6.58 -8.95
C SER A 140 -14.78 6.13 -8.51
N VAL A 141 -14.84 5.31 -7.46
CA VAL A 141 -16.05 4.76 -6.87
C VAL A 141 -16.18 5.34 -5.46
N PRO A 142 -17.29 6.04 -5.14
CA PRO A 142 -17.43 6.76 -3.87
C PRO A 142 -17.83 5.87 -2.70
N GLU A 143 -18.53 4.75 -2.95
CA GLU A 143 -19.05 3.88 -1.91
C GLU A 143 -19.20 2.44 -2.40
N VAL A 144 -19.18 1.50 -1.45
CA VAL A 144 -19.47 0.08 -1.68
C VAL A 144 -20.43 -0.42 -0.61
N THR A 145 -21.47 -1.13 -1.03
CA THR A 145 -22.40 -1.81 -0.13
C THR A 145 -21.95 -3.26 0.03
N VAL A 146 -21.70 -3.66 1.27
CA VAL A 146 -21.24 -5.01 1.60
C VAL A 146 -22.21 -5.68 2.56
N ALA A 147 -22.59 -6.91 2.25
CA ALA A 147 -23.32 -7.80 3.15
C ALA A 147 -22.51 -9.10 3.31
N ALA A 148 -22.53 -9.69 4.50
CA ALA A 148 -21.85 -10.94 4.75
C ALA A 148 -22.69 -11.82 5.66
N PHE A 149 -22.62 -13.14 5.50
CA PHE A 149 -23.17 -14.10 6.46
C PHE A 149 -22.38 -15.41 6.37
N HIS A 150 -22.58 -16.31 7.32
CA HIS A 150 -21.95 -17.63 7.29
C HIS A 150 -22.92 -18.72 7.70
N ASN A 151 -22.65 -19.95 7.27
CA ASN A 151 -23.47 -21.12 7.59
C ASN A 151 -22.73 -22.12 8.51
N GLY A 152 -21.68 -21.68 9.21
CA GLY A 152 -20.84 -22.52 10.07
C GLY A 152 -19.75 -23.31 9.31
N GLU A 153 -19.95 -23.59 8.02
CA GLU A 153 -18.94 -24.24 7.17
C GLU A 153 -18.22 -23.26 6.25
N ARG A 154 -18.97 -22.31 5.69
CA ARG A 154 -18.55 -21.32 4.70
C ARG A 154 -19.03 -19.93 5.09
N ILE A 155 -18.26 -18.94 4.69
CA ILE A 155 -18.64 -17.53 4.72
C ILE A 155 -18.97 -17.06 3.31
N PHE A 156 -19.96 -16.19 3.20
CA PHE A 156 -20.38 -15.54 1.97
C PHE A 156 -20.31 -14.03 2.13
N PHE A 157 -19.72 -13.34 1.16
CA PHE A 157 -19.73 -11.88 1.07
C PHE A 157 -20.40 -11.48 -0.23
N ARG A 158 -21.27 -10.47 -0.18
CA ARG A 158 -21.81 -9.77 -1.35
C ARG A 158 -21.30 -8.34 -1.32
N MET A 159 -20.59 -7.94 -2.37
CA MET A 159 -20.15 -6.57 -2.60
C MET A 159 -20.93 -5.98 -3.76
N GLN A 160 -21.44 -4.76 -3.57
CA GLN A 160 -22.20 -4.03 -4.58
C GLN A 160 -21.70 -2.60 -4.70
N TRP A 161 -21.46 -2.15 -5.92
CA TRP A 161 -21.11 -0.75 -6.20
C TRP A 161 -21.72 -0.32 -7.53
N ARG A 162 -21.93 0.99 -7.66
CA ARG A 162 -22.42 1.58 -8.90
C ARG A 162 -21.26 1.75 -9.88
N ASP A 163 -21.48 1.28 -11.09
CA ASP A 163 -20.59 1.45 -12.22
C ASP A 163 -21.43 1.49 -13.50
N ALA A 164 -21.38 2.60 -14.22
CA ALA A 164 -22.17 2.77 -15.44
C ALA A 164 -21.68 1.86 -16.57
N THR A 165 -20.47 1.32 -16.45
CA THR A 165 -19.79 0.51 -17.46
C THR A 165 -19.57 -0.91 -16.96
N GLU A 166 -19.65 -1.88 -17.87
CA GLU A 166 -19.32 -3.28 -17.62
C GLU A 166 -17.98 -3.59 -18.28
N ASN A 167 -16.86 -3.34 -17.59
CA ASN A 167 -15.52 -3.50 -18.19
C ASN A 167 -14.94 -4.89 -17.90
N ARG A 168 -15.25 -5.85 -18.77
CA ARG A 168 -14.74 -7.24 -18.72
C ARG A 168 -13.47 -7.49 -19.54
N GLU A 169 -12.93 -6.49 -20.22
CA GLU A 169 -11.79 -6.67 -21.12
C GLU A 169 -10.54 -5.94 -20.63
N VAL A 170 -9.38 -6.45 -21.02
CA VAL A 170 -8.09 -5.81 -20.76
C VAL A 170 -7.35 -5.64 -22.08
N GLY A 171 -6.90 -4.42 -22.36
CA GLY A 171 -6.22 -4.08 -23.60
C GLY A 171 -5.27 -2.90 -23.43
N ARG A 172 -4.72 -2.39 -24.54
CA ARG A 172 -3.86 -1.19 -24.50
C ARG A 172 -4.72 0.03 -24.16
N GLY A 173 -4.60 0.51 -22.92
CA GLY A 173 -5.38 1.65 -22.43
C GLY A 173 -6.79 1.31 -21.94
N THR A 174 -7.20 0.04 -22.03
CA THR A 174 -8.47 -0.49 -21.52
C THR A 174 -8.20 -1.31 -20.27
N PHE A 175 -8.91 -1.01 -19.19
CA PHE A 175 -8.78 -1.67 -17.91
C PHE A 175 -10.10 -2.35 -17.52
N THR A 176 -10.00 -3.35 -16.65
CA THR A 176 -11.14 -4.16 -16.21
C THR A 176 -11.59 -3.74 -14.82
N ASP A 177 -12.88 -3.91 -14.56
CA ASP A 177 -13.44 -3.72 -13.24
C ASP A 177 -12.97 -4.83 -12.29
N ALA A 178 -12.75 -4.44 -11.05
CA ALA A 178 -12.29 -5.36 -10.03
C ALA A 178 -12.76 -4.94 -8.65
N CYS A 179 -12.83 -5.90 -7.74
CA CYS A 179 -13.02 -5.63 -6.33
C CYS A 179 -12.18 -6.59 -5.51
N ALA A 180 -11.86 -6.21 -4.28
CA ALA A 180 -11.09 -7.04 -3.39
C ALA A 180 -11.51 -6.93 -1.93
N ILE A 181 -11.34 -8.03 -1.22
CA ILE A 181 -11.49 -8.14 0.23
C ILE A 181 -10.10 -8.42 0.81
N MET A 182 -9.65 -7.59 1.73
CA MET A 182 -8.38 -7.75 2.43
C MET A 182 -8.63 -8.09 3.89
N LEU A 183 -8.00 -9.17 4.35
CA LEU A 183 -8.03 -9.65 5.72
C LEU A 183 -6.60 -9.70 6.27
N PRO A 184 -6.33 -9.17 7.47
CA PRO A 184 -5.02 -9.29 8.09
C PRO A 184 -4.77 -10.73 8.55
N LEU A 185 -3.51 -11.16 8.49
CA LEU A 185 -3.11 -12.47 9.03
C LEU A 185 -3.11 -12.47 10.56
N VAL A 186 -2.91 -11.30 11.18
CA VAL A 186 -3.02 -11.07 12.63
C VAL A 186 -4.47 -10.78 13.05
N GLU A 187 -4.79 -10.99 14.33
CA GLU A 187 -6.15 -10.73 14.87
C GLU A 187 -6.44 -9.22 14.98
N GLU A 188 -5.48 -8.46 15.51
CA GLU A 188 -5.57 -7.02 15.71
C GLU A 188 -4.50 -6.32 14.87
N PRO A 189 -4.83 -5.92 13.62
CA PRO A 189 -3.86 -5.24 12.78
C PRO A 189 -3.60 -3.83 13.28
N GLN A 190 -2.35 -3.40 13.19
CA GLN A 190 -2.04 -1.98 13.33
C GLN A 190 -2.64 -1.16 12.16
N PRO A 191 -2.89 0.15 12.34
CA PRO A 191 -3.47 0.99 11.27
C PRO A 191 -2.64 1.00 9.97
N ASN A 192 -1.32 0.89 10.08
CA ASN A 192 -0.40 0.81 8.93
C ASN A 192 -0.53 -0.48 8.11
N THR A 193 -1.10 -1.55 8.67
CA THR A 193 -1.34 -2.83 7.97
C THR A 193 -2.34 -2.66 6.81
N ILE A 194 -3.08 -1.54 6.76
CA ILE A 194 -3.91 -1.17 5.59
C ILE A 194 -3.08 -1.02 4.30
N MET A 195 -1.76 -0.85 4.43
CA MET A 195 -0.79 -0.83 3.34
C MET A 195 -0.45 -2.25 2.84
N MET A 196 -1.47 -3.05 2.50
CA MET A 196 -1.33 -4.42 1.98
C MET A 196 -0.61 -5.38 2.96
N GLY A 197 -0.86 -5.26 4.25
CA GLY A 197 -0.25 -6.15 5.24
C GLY A 197 1.19 -5.79 5.62
N PHE A 198 1.55 -4.50 5.62
CA PHE A 198 2.91 -4.06 5.96
C PHE A 198 3.38 -4.70 7.29
N LEU A 199 4.51 -5.42 7.24
CA LEU A 199 5.11 -6.24 8.32
C LEU A 199 4.30 -7.49 8.75
N GLU A 200 3.00 -7.36 8.99
CA GLU A 200 2.16 -8.41 9.59
C GLU A 200 1.59 -9.41 8.58
N GLY A 201 1.54 -9.01 7.31
CA GLY A 201 0.95 -9.76 6.22
C GLY A 201 -0.58 -9.64 6.15
N ALA A 202 -1.10 -9.75 4.93
CA ALA A 202 -2.52 -9.73 4.62
C ALA A 202 -2.86 -10.79 3.58
N ASN A 203 -4.02 -11.41 3.75
CA ASN A 203 -4.65 -12.24 2.74
C ASN A 203 -5.67 -11.41 1.96
N ILE A 204 -5.61 -11.43 0.64
CA ILE A 204 -6.39 -10.57 -0.24
C ILE A 204 -7.09 -11.45 -1.26
N TRP A 205 -8.41 -11.35 -1.31
CA TRP A 205 -9.24 -11.99 -2.32
C TRP A 205 -9.54 -10.95 -3.38
N ALA A 206 -9.01 -11.10 -4.58
CA ALA A 206 -9.18 -10.15 -5.66
C ALA A 206 -10.03 -10.76 -6.77
N TRP A 207 -11.22 -10.23 -7.00
CA TRP A 207 -12.03 -10.57 -8.16
C TRP A 207 -11.77 -9.58 -9.29
N LYS A 208 -11.72 -10.07 -10.52
CA LYS A 208 -11.57 -9.25 -11.74
C LYS A 208 -12.57 -9.70 -12.79
N ALA A 209 -13.28 -8.76 -13.41
CA ALA A 209 -14.28 -9.04 -14.42
C ALA A 209 -13.69 -9.75 -15.66
N ALA A 210 -12.47 -9.37 -16.07
CA ALA A 210 -11.76 -10.05 -17.15
C ALA A 210 -11.28 -11.46 -16.81
N ARG A 211 -10.97 -11.73 -15.54
CA ARG A 211 -10.61 -13.08 -15.09
C ARG A 211 -11.85 -13.97 -15.07
N GLU A 212 -12.97 -13.44 -14.60
CA GLU A 212 -14.26 -14.11 -14.64
C GLU A 212 -14.69 -14.49 -16.06
N ALA A 213 -14.56 -13.58 -17.03
CA ALA A 213 -14.92 -13.86 -18.42
C ALA A 213 -14.18 -15.09 -18.98
N ARG A 214 -12.96 -15.38 -18.50
CA ARG A 214 -12.21 -16.58 -18.89
C ARG A 214 -12.68 -17.86 -18.19
N VAL A 215 -13.16 -17.76 -16.95
CA VAL A 215 -13.58 -18.90 -16.14
C VAL A 215 -15.02 -19.31 -16.43
N TRP A 216 -15.91 -18.31 -16.56
CA TRP A 216 -17.36 -18.47 -16.64
C TRP A 216 -17.94 -18.07 -18.00
N GLY A 217 -17.17 -17.43 -18.87
CA GLY A 217 -17.64 -17.08 -20.21
C GLY A 217 -18.05 -18.32 -21.00
N THR A 218 -19.00 -18.13 -21.92
CA THR A 218 -19.60 -19.15 -22.79
C THR A 218 -18.59 -19.87 -23.69
N GLU A 219 -17.33 -19.44 -23.66
CA GLU A 219 -16.19 -20.07 -24.30
C GLU A 219 -15.56 -21.17 -23.42
N ARG A 220 -16.37 -22.07 -22.84
CA ARG A 220 -15.88 -23.42 -22.49
C ARG A 220 -15.63 -24.18 -23.81
N GLY A 221 -14.64 -23.74 -24.59
CA GLY A 221 -14.26 -24.36 -25.86
C GLY A 221 -14.05 -23.42 -27.04
N ALA A 222 -14.43 -22.14 -26.96
CA ALA A 222 -13.95 -21.15 -27.92
C ALA A 222 -12.62 -20.59 -27.44
N ALA A 223 -11.66 -20.44 -28.36
CA ALA A 223 -10.36 -19.91 -28.02
C ALA A 223 -10.58 -18.48 -27.50
N PRO A 224 -10.14 -18.16 -26.26
CA PRO A 224 -10.36 -16.84 -25.69
C PRO A 224 -9.92 -15.80 -26.71
N ALA A 225 -10.80 -14.84 -27.00
CA ALA A 225 -10.51 -13.70 -27.87
C ALA A 225 -9.05 -13.30 -27.67
N GLN A 226 -8.22 -13.62 -28.66
CA GLN A 226 -6.80 -13.35 -28.62
C GLN A 226 -6.69 -11.89 -28.23
N PHE A 227 -5.95 -11.59 -27.15
CA PHE A 227 -5.52 -10.23 -26.89
C PHE A 227 -5.00 -9.70 -28.22
N GLU A 228 -5.66 -8.70 -28.81
CA GLU A 228 -5.31 -8.30 -30.17
C GLU A 228 -3.84 -7.86 -30.24
N HIS A 229 -3.25 -7.44 -29.11
CA HIS A 229 -1.82 -7.11 -29.03
C HIS A 229 -1.18 -7.41 -27.65
N PRO A 230 -0.79 -8.67 -27.31
CA PRO A 230 0.23 -8.88 -26.29
C PRO A 230 1.51 -8.14 -26.70
N TYR A 231 2.25 -7.64 -25.72
CA TYR A 231 3.52 -6.96 -25.95
C TYR A 231 4.55 -7.98 -26.50
N ALA A 232 5.15 -7.68 -27.64
CA ALA A 232 6.21 -8.47 -28.26
C ALA A 232 7.40 -7.57 -28.59
N ASP A 233 8.61 -8.01 -28.26
CA ASP A 233 9.85 -7.26 -28.52
C ASP A 233 10.24 -7.26 -30.01
N TYR A 234 9.63 -8.11 -30.84
CA TYR A 234 9.91 -8.24 -32.26
C TYR A 234 8.64 -8.57 -33.05
N TYR A 235 8.37 -7.83 -34.13
CA TYR A 235 7.31 -8.12 -35.08
C TYR A 235 7.95 -8.66 -36.37
N TYR A 236 7.64 -9.89 -36.77
CA TYR A 236 8.11 -10.43 -38.04
C TYR A 236 7.36 -9.78 -39.21
N PRO A 237 8.06 -9.25 -40.24
CA PRO A 237 7.42 -8.48 -41.33
C PRO A 237 6.48 -9.25 -42.26
N LEU A 238 6.41 -10.59 -42.16
CA LEU A 238 5.73 -11.46 -43.11
C LEU A 238 4.65 -12.36 -42.47
N GLU A 239 4.46 -12.26 -41.15
CA GLU A 239 3.45 -13.05 -40.42
C GLU A 239 2.47 -12.08 -39.76
N GLU A 240 1.28 -11.95 -40.34
CA GLU A 240 0.23 -11.08 -39.79
C GLU A 240 -0.27 -11.56 -38.41
N ARG A 241 -0.03 -12.84 -38.06
CA ARG A 241 -0.41 -13.47 -36.78
C ARG A 241 0.57 -14.56 -36.37
N GLU A 242 1.49 -14.24 -35.46
CA GLU A 242 2.06 -15.25 -34.56
C GLU A 242 1.52 -15.01 -33.15
N VAL A 243 0.69 -15.93 -32.62
CA VAL A 243 0.29 -15.90 -31.22
C VAL A 243 0.40 -17.32 -30.66
N PHE A 244 1.61 -17.70 -30.26
CA PHE A 244 1.80 -18.81 -29.34
C PHE A 244 1.86 -18.26 -27.90
N PRO A 245 0.74 -18.17 -27.16
CA PRO A 245 0.85 -18.12 -25.71
C PRO A 245 1.42 -19.46 -25.24
N ILE A 246 2.74 -19.52 -25.04
CA ILE A 246 3.47 -20.76 -24.70
C ILE A 246 3.02 -21.34 -23.35
N ALA A 247 2.47 -20.51 -22.46
CA ALA A 247 1.81 -20.97 -21.24
C ALA A 247 0.53 -20.17 -21.01
N LYS A 248 -0.61 -20.88 -20.93
CA LYS A 248 -1.83 -20.39 -20.31
C LYS A 248 -1.85 -20.99 -18.91
N GLU A 249 -1.73 -20.16 -17.88
CA GLU A 249 -1.96 -20.65 -16.53
C GLU A 249 -3.44 -21.06 -16.41
N PRO A 250 -3.72 -22.29 -15.97
CA PRO A 250 -5.09 -22.71 -15.69
C PRO A 250 -5.65 -21.76 -14.62
N THR A 251 -6.77 -21.11 -14.97
CA THR A 251 -7.47 -20.19 -14.08
C THR A 251 -8.68 -20.93 -13.53
N ASP A 252 -8.54 -21.54 -12.36
CA ASP A 252 -9.62 -22.40 -11.81
C ASP A 252 -10.73 -21.59 -11.11
N SER A 253 -10.47 -20.32 -10.78
CA SER A 253 -11.39 -19.43 -10.08
C SER A 253 -11.32 -18.01 -10.63
N ALA A 254 -12.47 -17.32 -10.67
CA ALA A 254 -12.57 -15.91 -11.03
C ALA A 254 -11.92 -14.98 -9.98
N VAL A 255 -11.72 -15.49 -8.77
CA VAL A 255 -11.07 -14.79 -7.65
C VAL A 255 -9.64 -15.28 -7.51
N GLU A 256 -8.71 -14.35 -7.36
CA GLU A 256 -7.33 -14.62 -6.99
C GLU A 256 -7.21 -14.60 -5.46
N ASP A 257 -6.72 -15.70 -4.87
CA ASP A 257 -6.35 -15.76 -3.46
C ASP A 257 -4.87 -15.37 -3.34
N LEU A 258 -4.61 -14.18 -2.78
CA LEU A 258 -3.31 -13.52 -2.79
C LEU A 258 -2.83 -13.29 -1.36
N VAL A 259 -1.53 -13.38 -1.14
CA VAL A 259 -0.86 -12.97 0.09
C VAL A 259 0.05 -11.78 -0.19
N ALA A 260 0.10 -10.83 0.74
CA ALA A 260 1.00 -9.69 0.67
C ALA A 260 1.62 -9.42 2.05
N ARG A 261 2.85 -8.91 2.06
CA ARG A 261 3.55 -8.38 3.24
C ARG A 261 4.03 -6.97 2.92
N GLY A 262 3.10 -6.08 2.60
CA GLY A 262 3.36 -4.71 2.15
C GLY A 262 3.17 -4.50 0.64
N VAL A 263 3.38 -3.27 0.22
CA VAL A 263 3.26 -2.87 -1.20
C VAL A 263 4.36 -3.54 -2.03
N GLY A 264 3.97 -4.16 -3.15
CA GLY A 264 4.90 -4.78 -4.10
C GLY A 264 5.28 -6.24 -3.80
N THR A 265 4.80 -6.82 -2.70
CA THR A 265 5.06 -8.22 -2.32
C THR A 265 3.87 -9.14 -2.55
N LEU A 266 2.89 -8.69 -3.34
CA LEU A 266 1.68 -9.43 -3.67
C LEU A 266 2.03 -10.70 -4.46
N ALA A 267 1.62 -11.86 -3.96
CA ALA A 267 1.87 -13.14 -4.60
C ALA A 267 0.62 -14.04 -4.51
N PRO A 268 0.34 -14.87 -5.53
CA PRO A 268 -0.73 -15.85 -5.44
C PRO A 268 -0.41 -16.93 -4.40
N ARG A 269 -1.45 -17.43 -3.73
CA ARG A 269 -1.32 -18.61 -2.87
C ARG A 269 -1.26 -19.88 -3.72
N ALA A 270 -0.53 -20.89 -3.24
CA ALA A 270 -0.37 -22.17 -3.94
C ALA A 270 -1.72 -22.91 -4.09
N HIS A 271 -2.59 -22.84 -3.08
CA HIS A 271 -3.91 -23.44 -3.09
C HIS A 271 -4.99 -22.36 -2.90
N ALA A 272 -5.56 -21.89 -4.01
CA ALA A 272 -6.68 -20.96 -3.98
C ALA A 272 -7.95 -21.69 -3.50
N ARG A 273 -8.51 -21.29 -2.36
CA ARG A 273 -9.77 -21.86 -1.83
C ARG A 273 -10.96 -20.90 -1.90
N VAL A 274 -10.74 -19.74 -2.48
CA VAL A 274 -11.75 -18.69 -2.61
C VAL A 274 -12.38 -18.80 -3.98
N GLN A 275 -13.71 -18.87 -3.98
CA GLN A 275 -14.50 -18.80 -5.20
C GLN A 275 -15.30 -17.52 -5.18
N GLY A 276 -15.66 -17.05 -6.36
CA GLY A 276 -16.55 -15.91 -6.48
C GLY A 276 -17.02 -15.71 -7.89
N ARG A 277 -18.04 -14.87 -8.02
CA ARG A 277 -18.63 -14.50 -9.30
C ARG A 277 -19.29 -13.13 -9.21
N GLY A 278 -19.15 -12.35 -10.25
CA GLY A 278 -19.70 -11.03 -10.45
C GLY A 278 -20.81 -11.02 -11.49
N PHE A 279 -21.77 -10.15 -11.25
CA PHE A 279 -22.92 -9.93 -12.12
C PHE A 279 -23.11 -8.43 -12.26
N TRP A 280 -23.22 -7.95 -13.48
CA TRP A 280 -23.50 -6.55 -13.74
C TRP A 280 -24.93 -6.43 -14.25
N LYS A 281 -25.71 -5.56 -13.64
CA LYS A 281 -27.11 -5.30 -14.03
C LYS A 281 -27.44 -3.85 -13.73
N GLU A 282 -27.99 -3.15 -14.74
CA GLU A 282 -28.51 -1.79 -14.61
C GLU A 282 -27.52 -0.78 -13.97
N GLY A 283 -26.23 -0.87 -14.32
CA GLY A 283 -25.21 0.03 -13.81
C GLY A 283 -24.75 -0.28 -12.38
N VAL A 284 -24.97 -1.50 -11.91
CA VAL A 284 -24.52 -1.99 -10.59
C VAL A 284 -23.81 -3.31 -10.77
N TRP A 285 -22.57 -3.39 -10.26
CA TRP A 285 -21.88 -4.65 -10.07
C TRP A 285 -22.32 -5.29 -8.76
N THR A 286 -22.57 -6.59 -8.79
CA THR A 286 -22.81 -7.45 -7.62
C THR A 286 -21.85 -8.62 -7.67
N VAL A 287 -20.91 -8.69 -6.72
CA VAL A 287 -19.92 -9.76 -6.64
C VAL A 287 -20.12 -10.56 -5.37
N ILE A 288 -20.22 -11.87 -5.52
CA ILE A 288 -20.30 -12.82 -4.41
C ILE A 288 -18.94 -13.49 -4.24
N PHE A 289 -18.44 -13.52 -3.01
CA PHE A 289 -17.27 -14.31 -2.60
C PHE A 289 -17.73 -15.41 -1.64
N THR A 290 -17.12 -16.59 -1.76
CA THR A 290 -17.31 -17.68 -0.81
C THR A 290 -15.98 -18.36 -0.47
N ARG A 291 -15.83 -18.73 0.80
CA ARG A 291 -14.68 -19.47 1.31
C ARG A 291 -15.11 -20.34 2.48
N ALA A 292 -14.48 -21.50 2.65
CA ALA A 292 -14.59 -22.27 3.89
C ALA A 292 -14.10 -21.46 5.10
N LEU A 293 -14.75 -21.64 6.26
CA LEU A 293 -14.35 -21.00 7.52
C LEU A 293 -13.11 -21.64 8.13
N ALA A 294 -12.96 -22.95 7.99
CA ALA A 294 -11.80 -23.68 8.49
C ALA A 294 -10.52 -23.22 7.77
N ALA A 295 -9.60 -22.57 8.49
CA ALA A 295 -8.29 -22.23 7.95
C ALA A 295 -7.33 -23.41 8.16
N HIS A 296 -6.55 -23.74 7.13
CA HIS A 296 -5.70 -24.94 7.17
C HIS A 296 -4.22 -24.68 6.87
N GLU A 297 -3.87 -23.49 6.37
CA GLU A 297 -2.55 -23.24 5.82
C GLU A 297 -1.98 -21.86 6.18
N GLU A 298 -0.65 -21.76 6.11
CA GLU A 298 0.05 -20.48 6.28
C GLU A 298 -0.38 -19.48 5.19
N GLY A 299 -0.55 -18.21 5.60
CA GLY A 299 -1.00 -17.13 4.72
C GLY A 299 -2.51 -17.07 4.50
N GLU A 300 -3.30 -17.99 5.08
CA GLU A 300 -4.75 -17.88 5.10
C GLU A 300 -5.24 -17.08 6.32
N ALA A 301 -6.06 -16.05 6.09
CA ALA A 301 -6.66 -15.30 7.20
C ALA A 301 -7.68 -16.17 7.96
N VAL A 302 -7.51 -16.30 9.27
CA VAL A 302 -8.43 -17.03 10.15
C VAL A 302 -9.71 -16.22 10.37
N LEU A 303 -10.87 -16.87 10.27
CA LEU A 303 -12.18 -16.27 10.55
C LEU A 303 -12.81 -16.91 11.79
N PRO A 304 -12.57 -16.36 12.98
CA PRO A 304 -13.09 -16.94 14.21
C PRO A 304 -14.59 -16.63 14.35
N VAL A 305 -15.42 -17.67 14.29
CA VAL A 305 -16.85 -17.61 14.60
C VAL A 305 -17.05 -17.12 16.05
N GLY A 306 -17.99 -16.21 16.26
CA GLY A 306 -18.25 -15.60 17.58
C GLY A 306 -17.27 -14.50 17.99
N ARG A 307 -16.27 -14.18 17.16
CA ARG A 307 -15.31 -13.09 17.41
C ARG A 307 -15.35 -12.05 16.29
N THR A 308 -14.57 -11.00 16.50
CA THR A 308 -14.39 -9.92 15.53
C THR A 308 -13.03 -10.03 14.85
N ARG A 309 -12.97 -9.66 13.57
CA ARG A 309 -11.77 -9.57 12.75
C ARG A 309 -11.77 -8.22 12.04
N ALA A 310 -10.62 -7.69 11.67
CA ALA A 310 -10.58 -6.56 10.74
C ALA A 310 -10.72 -7.03 9.29
N VAL A 311 -11.35 -6.23 8.45
CA VAL A 311 -11.48 -6.42 7.01
C VAL A 311 -11.40 -5.07 6.31
N ALA A 312 -10.88 -5.03 5.09
CA ALA A 312 -10.91 -3.84 4.25
C ALA A 312 -11.34 -4.20 2.84
N PHE A 313 -11.94 -3.24 2.14
CA PHE A 313 -12.47 -3.42 0.80
C PHE A 313 -11.76 -2.50 -0.18
N ALA A 314 -11.64 -2.95 -1.43
CA ALA A 314 -11.12 -2.15 -2.52
C ALA A 314 -11.95 -2.36 -3.78
N VAL A 315 -12.09 -1.32 -4.59
CA VAL A 315 -12.80 -1.33 -5.88
C VAL A 315 -11.97 -0.60 -6.92
N TRP A 316 -11.97 -1.13 -8.14
CA TRP A 316 -11.36 -0.55 -9.33
C TRP A 316 -12.44 -0.42 -10.40
N ASP A 317 -12.57 0.79 -10.95
CA ASP A 317 -13.39 1.10 -12.12
C ASP A 317 -12.48 1.23 -13.36
N GLY A 318 -12.63 0.28 -14.28
CA GLY A 318 -11.82 0.16 -15.47
C GLY A 318 -11.96 1.35 -16.41
N ALA A 319 -13.17 1.87 -16.58
CA ALA A 319 -13.48 3.03 -17.41
C ALA A 319 -12.84 4.33 -16.88
N LYS A 320 -12.65 4.45 -15.57
CA LYS A 320 -11.92 5.59 -14.95
C LYS A 320 -10.40 5.42 -14.97
N GLY A 321 -9.90 4.30 -15.50
CA GLY A 321 -8.47 4.03 -15.64
C GLY A 321 -7.82 3.44 -14.39
N ASP A 322 -8.61 2.94 -13.45
CA ASP A 322 -8.11 2.28 -12.25
C ASP A 322 -7.46 0.94 -12.59
N ARG A 323 -6.33 0.68 -11.94
CA ARG A 323 -5.54 -0.54 -12.05
C ARG A 323 -4.46 -0.56 -10.98
N GLY A 324 -4.06 -1.75 -10.53
CA GLY A 324 -2.98 -1.89 -9.56
C GLY A 324 -3.22 -1.04 -8.31
N ALA A 325 -2.35 -0.06 -8.04
CA ALA A 325 -2.47 0.86 -6.91
C ALA A 325 -3.49 2.01 -7.10
N ARG A 326 -3.97 2.25 -8.33
CA ARG A 326 -5.08 3.19 -8.57
C ARG A 326 -6.38 2.48 -8.26
N LYS A 327 -6.91 2.73 -7.07
CA LYS A 327 -8.12 2.12 -6.56
C LYS A 327 -8.76 2.98 -5.49
N SER A 328 -10.02 2.67 -5.23
CA SER A 328 -10.81 3.23 -4.14
C SER A 328 -10.87 2.19 -3.02
N ILE A 329 -10.51 2.56 -1.78
CA ILE A 329 -10.36 1.64 -0.64
C ILE A 329 -11.14 2.12 0.58
N THR A 330 -11.52 1.19 1.46
CA THR A 330 -11.96 1.54 2.82
C THR A 330 -10.77 1.58 3.78
N GLY A 331 -10.97 2.20 4.94
CA GLY A 331 -10.15 1.89 6.12
C GLY A 331 -10.44 0.47 6.66
N TRP A 332 -9.87 0.16 7.82
CA TRP A 332 -10.21 -1.08 8.52
C TRP A 332 -11.66 -1.04 9.04
N VAL A 333 -12.43 -2.04 8.65
CA VAL A 333 -13.80 -2.31 9.10
C VAL A 333 -13.76 -3.50 10.05
N ARG A 334 -14.57 -3.48 11.11
CA ARG A 334 -14.71 -4.59 12.04
C ARG A 334 -15.71 -5.60 11.50
N LEU A 335 -15.26 -6.74 11.00
CA LEU A 335 -16.09 -7.88 10.66
C LEU A 335 -16.46 -8.66 11.94
N ARG A 336 -17.74 -8.73 12.29
CA ARG A 336 -18.23 -9.50 13.44
C ARG A 336 -18.93 -10.76 12.96
N LEU A 337 -18.34 -11.93 13.22
CA LEU A 337 -18.96 -13.22 12.92
C LEU A 337 -19.80 -13.63 14.11
N TRP A 338 -21.10 -13.82 13.91
CA TRP A 338 -21.98 -14.26 14.99
C TRP A 338 -21.70 -15.73 15.33
N PRO A 339 -21.88 -16.15 16.59
CA PRO A 339 -21.80 -17.56 16.94
C PRO A 339 -22.86 -18.40 16.20
N THR A 340 -22.56 -19.67 15.96
CA THR A 340 -23.47 -20.64 15.33
C THR A 340 -24.67 -20.97 16.21
N GLU A 341 -24.46 -20.96 17.52
CA GLU A 341 -25.54 -20.95 18.50
C GLU A 341 -25.90 -19.51 18.81
N ALA A 342 -27.20 -19.19 18.88
CA ALA A 342 -27.63 -17.88 19.35
C ALA A 342 -26.92 -17.58 20.68
N PRO A 343 -26.30 -16.39 20.86
CA PRO A 343 -25.71 -16.08 22.14
C PRO A 343 -26.82 -16.24 23.17
N ALA A 344 -26.61 -17.09 24.18
CA ALA A 344 -27.52 -17.23 25.29
C ALA A 344 -27.77 -15.81 25.79
N ALA A 345 -28.95 -15.27 25.45
CA ALA A 345 -29.36 -13.94 25.86
C ALA A 345 -29.13 -13.89 27.36
N ALA A 346 -28.53 -12.80 27.83
CA ALA A 346 -28.28 -12.51 29.23
C ALA A 346 -29.49 -12.92 30.09
N ALA A 347 -29.47 -14.16 30.57
CA ALA A 347 -30.40 -14.67 31.56
C ALA A 347 -29.85 -14.16 32.89
N GLY A 348 -30.34 -13.00 33.29
CA GLY A 348 -30.05 -12.40 34.59
C GLY A 348 -29.15 -11.19 34.51
N LYS A 349 -29.77 -10.00 34.52
CA LYS A 349 -29.94 -9.25 35.77
C LYS A 349 -31.07 -8.24 35.64
#